data_AF-A0A942CRS2-F1
#
_entry.id   AF-A0A942CRS2-F1
#
_cell.length_a   1.000
_cell.length_b   1.000
_cell.length_c   1.000
_cell.angle_alpha   90.00
_cell.angle_beta   90.00
_cell.angle_gamma   90.00
#
_symmetry.space_group_name_H-M   'P 1'
#
loop_
_entity.id
_entity.type
_entity.pdbx_description
1 polymer ?
#
loop_
_entity_poly.entity_id
_entity_poly.type
_entity_poly.pdbx_seq_one_letter_code
_entity_poly.pdbx_strand_id
1 'polypeptide(L)'
;MNLRRILLLTLSACTMLLVCASVVSAAEEASKTTEHATEIFKWINFAIVAIAFLWVFGKVLPTKFRANAETIGSAITKATAIKAEADKQLADAEVRLARLEQEVAELRAHAQKEAAADADRIREMAKSDAERISVAAKAEIDAAERAARIELKALAAKLAVDGAESLLAKQLTMQTQESLVSGFVKSLDGRPN
;
A
#
# COMPACT_ATOMS: atom_id res chain seq x y z
N MET A 1 -31.83 9.56 43.75
CA MET A 1 -31.98 9.38 45.21
C MET A 1 -33.45 9.67 45.51
N ASN A 2 -34.36 8.71 45.62
CA ASN A 2 -34.85 8.26 46.93
C ASN A 2 -35.82 7.05 46.79
N LEU A 3 -35.76 6.24 45.72
CA LEU A 3 -36.71 5.13 45.56
C LEU A 3 -36.41 3.95 46.48
N ARG A 4 -35.14 3.54 46.61
CA ARG A 4 -34.70 2.60 47.65
C ARG A 4 -35.06 3.12 49.03
N ARG A 5 -34.92 4.43 49.26
CA ARG A 5 -35.31 5.08 50.53
C ARG A 5 -36.82 5.04 50.75
N ILE A 6 -37.66 5.34 49.76
CA ILE A 6 -39.13 5.28 49.88
C ILE A 6 -39.61 3.83 50.04
N LEU A 7 -39.03 2.87 49.32
CA LEU A 7 -39.35 1.45 49.48
C LEU A 7 -38.90 0.94 50.86
N LEU A 8 -37.70 1.30 51.33
CA LEU A 8 -37.21 0.96 52.66
C LEU A 8 -37.99 1.65 53.77
N LEU A 9 -38.44 2.89 53.57
CA LEU A 9 -39.26 3.64 54.55
C LEU A 9 -40.68 3.10 54.60
N THR A 10 -41.29 2.75 53.47
CA THR A 10 -42.63 2.14 53.43
C THR A 10 -42.59 0.71 53.95
N LEU A 11 -41.54 -0.06 53.65
CA LEU A 11 -41.33 -1.39 54.22
C LEU A 11 -41.06 -1.31 55.73
N SER A 12 -40.21 -0.38 56.18
CA SER A 12 -39.92 -0.14 57.60
C SER A 12 -41.17 0.32 58.37
N ALA A 13 -41.93 1.26 57.82
CA ALA A 13 -43.19 1.72 58.39
C ALA A 13 -44.24 0.59 58.42
N CYS A 14 -44.28 -0.26 57.40
CA CYS A 14 -45.15 -1.44 57.37
C CYS A 14 -44.73 -2.47 58.43
N THR A 15 -43.44 -2.75 58.59
CA THR A 15 -42.93 -3.63 59.64
C THR A 15 -43.16 -3.05 61.04
N MET A 16 -43.03 -1.73 61.21
CA MET A 16 -43.28 -1.04 62.48
C MET A 16 -44.77 -1.06 62.84
N LEU A 17 -45.67 -0.86 61.86
CA LEU A 17 -47.12 -1.01 62.05
C LEU A 17 -47.51 -2.44 62.44
N LEU A 18 -46.93 -3.45 61.79
CA LEU A 18 -47.16 -4.87 62.07
C LEU A 18 -46.67 -5.27 63.47
N VAL A 19 -45.51 -4.77 63.89
CA VAL A 19 -44.97 -5.00 65.24
C VAL A 19 -45.85 -4.31 66.29
N CYS A 20 -46.27 -3.06 66.08
CA CYS A 20 -47.19 -2.39 67.00
C CYS A 20 -48.55 -3.11 67.11
N ALA A 21 -49.08 -3.66 66.01
CA ALA A 21 -50.30 -4.46 66.04
C ALA A 21 -50.14 -5.76 66.85
N SER A 22 -48.96 -6.41 66.79
CA SER A 22 -48.67 -7.60 67.60
C SER A 22 -48.56 -7.30 69.10
N VAL A 23 -48.02 -6.13 69.48
CA VAL A 23 -47.91 -5.68 70.88
C VAL A 23 -49.29 -5.35 71.47
N VAL A 24 -50.18 -4.74 70.68
CA VAL A 24 -51.57 -4.49 71.09
C VAL A 24 -52.32 -5.82 71.29
N SER A 25 -52.11 -6.80 70.40
CA SER A 25 -52.75 -8.11 70.53
C SER A 25 -52.24 -8.92 71.74
N ALA A 26 -51.03 -8.68 72.23
CA ALA A 26 -50.48 -9.33 73.43
C ALA A 26 -50.96 -8.68 74.75
N ALA A 27 -51.49 -7.45 74.70
CA ALA A 27 -52.00 -6.75 75.87
C ALA A 27 -53.48 -7.07 76.18
N GLU A 28 -54.14 -7.89 75.36
CA GLU A 28 -55.60 -8.06 75.32
C GLU A 28 -56.11 -9.40 75.86
N GLU A 29 -55.36 -10.08 76.75
CA GLU A 29 -55.86 -11.29 77.44
C GLU A 29 -56.95 -11.02 78.51
N ALA A 30 -57.46 -9.79 78.64
CA ALA A 30 -58.48 -9.46 79.63
C ALA A 30 -59.55 -8.47 79.12
N SER A 31 -60.43 -8.90 78.20
CA SER A 31 -61.90 -8.60 78.24
C SER A 31 -62.60 -8.99 76.92
N LYS A 32 -63.67 -9.77 77.01
CA LYS A 32 -64.48 -10.25 75.86
C LYS A 32 -65.37 -9.18 75.19
N THR A 33 -65.29 -7.91 75.58
CA THR A 33 -65.96 -6.80 74.88
C THR A 33 -65.11 -6.12 73.82
N THR A 34 -63.85 -6.55 73.62
CA THR A 34 -62.90 -5.88 72.72
C THR A 34 -62.67 -6.59 71.39
N GLU A 35 -63.18 -7.82 71.18
CA GLU A 35 -62.93 -8.61 69.95
C GLU A 35 -63.32 -7.87 68.65
N HIS A 36 -64.48 -7.22 68.60
CA HIS A 36 -64.91 -6.49 67.40
C HIS A 36 -64.09 -5.21 67.14
N ALA A 37 -63.64 -4.53 68.20
CA ALA A 37 -62.81 -3.33 68.06
C ALA A 37 -61.42 -3.69 67.51
N THR A 38 -60.84 -4.82 67.97
CA THR A 38 -59.55 -5.30 67.52
C THR A 38 -59.59 -5.80 66.07
N GLU A 39 -60.67 -6.44 65.63
CA GLU A 39 -60.85 -6.85 64.23
C GLU A 39 -61.02 -5.67 63.27
N ILE A 40 -61.84 -4.68 63.64
CA ILE A 40 -62.03 -3.45 62.84
C ILE A 40 -60.70 -2.71 62.68
N PHE A 41 -59.92 -2.60 63.76
CA PHE A 41 -58.60 -1.97 63.72
C PHE A 41 -57.62 -2.72 62.81
N LYS A 42 -57.62 -4.06 62.82
CA LYS A 42 -56.81 -4.89 61.91
C LYS A 42 -57.18 -4.66 60.45
N TRP A 43 -58.47 -4.60 60.12
CA TRP A 43 -58.93 -4.33 58.75
C TRP A 43 -58.60 -2.92 58.26
N ILE A 44 -58.70 -1.91 59.13
CA ILE A 44 -58.28 -0.53 58.82
C ILE A 44 -56.77 -0.47 58.57
N ASN A 45 -55.98 -1.13 59.42
CA ASN A 45 -54.52 -1.21 59.26
C ASN A 45 -54.13 -1.88 57.93
N PHE A 46 -54.78 -3.01 57.61
CA PHE A 46 -54.61 -3.72 56.35
C PHE A 46 -54.99 -2.84 55.15
N ALA A 47 -56.10 -2.11 55.22
CA ALA A 47 -56.52 -1.20 54.17
C ALA A 47 -55.49 -0.08 53.92
N ILE A 48 -54.92 0.50 54.99
CA ILE A 48 -53.88 1.52 54.88
C ILE A 48 -52.62 0.96 54.19
N VAL A 49 -52.17 -0.23 54.59
CA VAL A 49 -51.02 -0.91 53.98
C VAL A 49 -51.31 -1.28 52.52
N ALA A 50 -52.50 -1.80 52.22
CA ALA A 50 -52.91 -2.15 50.87
C ALA A 50 -52.96 -0.93 49.93
N ILE A 51 -53.49 0.21 50.41
CA ILE A 51 -53.51 1.47 49.65
C ILE A 51 -52.10 1.98 49.40
N ALA A 52 -51.22 1.95 50.42
CA ALA A 52 -49.83 2.34 50.27
C ALA A 52 -49.09 1.46 49.25
N PHE A 53 -49.34 0.14 49.30
CA PHE A 53 -48.75 -0.82 48.37
C PHE A 53 -49.25 -0.59 46.94
N LEU A 54 -50.56 -0.44 46.73
CA LEU A 54 -51.16 -0.12 45.44
C LEU A 54 -50.62 1.19 44.87
N TRP A 55 -50.40 2.21 45.70
CA TRP A 55 -49.84 3.48 45.25
C TRP A 55 -48.38 3.36 44.81
N VAL A 56 -47.54 2.62 45.56
CA VAL A 56 -46.14 2.39 45.20
C VAL A 56 -46.03 1.54 43.94
N PHE A 57 -46.78 0.43 43.85
CA PHE A 57 -46.77 -0.44 42.68
C PHE A 57 -47.34 0.26 41.45
N GLY A 58 -48.45 1.00 41.59
CA GLY A 58 -49.06 1.76 40.50
C GLY A 58 -48.16 2.86 39.94
N LYS A 59 -47.32 3.49 40.77
CA LYS A 59 -46.46 4.62 40.33
C LYS A 59 -45.07 4.19 39.88
N VAL A 60 -44.47 3.18 40.52
CA VAL A 60 -43.06 2.81 40.31
C VAL A 60 -42.89 1.73 39.25
N LEU A 61 -43.74 0.70 39.28
CA LEU A 61 -43.61 -0.47 38.41
C LEU A 61 -43.76 -0.12 36.92
N PRO A 62 -44.79 0.62 36.46
CA PRO A 62 -44.93 0.94 35.03
C PRO A 62 -43.80 1.83 34.52
N THR A 63 -43.26 2.73 35.35
CA THR A 63 -42.16 3.62 34.98
C THR A 63 -40.88 2.83 34.67
N LYS A 64 -40.58 1.78 35.45
CA LYS A 64 -39.41 0.92 35.22
C LYS A 64 -39.54 0.03 33.99
N PHE A 65 -40.71 -0.59 33.78
CA PHE A 65 -40.94 -1.39 32.59
C PHE A 65 -40.89 -0.54 31.31
N ARG A 66 -41.43 0.68 31.35
CA ARG A 66 -41.38 1.60 30.20
C ARG A 66 -39.95 2.07 29.91
N ALA A 67 -39.16 2.40 30.93
CA ALA A 67 -37.75 2.76 30.76
C ALA A 67 -36.91 1.60 30.17
N ASN A 68 -37.18 0.36 30.61
CA ASN A 68 -36.50 -0.81 30.06
C ASN A 68 -36.92 -1.09 28.61
N ALA A 69 -38.22 -0.98 28.30
CA ALA A 69 -38.74 -1.14 26.95
C ALA A 69 -38.16 -0.08 26.00
N GLU A 70 -38.02 1.16 26.44
CA GLU A 70 -37.39 2.24 25.68
C GLU A 70 -35.89 1.99 25.47
N THR A 71 -35.19 1.50 26.50
CA THR A 71 -33.76 1.13 26.39
C THR A 71 -33.56 0.00 25.39
N ILE A 72 -34.38 -1.05 25.47
CA ILE A 72 -34.31 -2.20 24.54
C ILE A 72 -34.68 -1.76 23.13
N GLY A 73 -35.76 -0.99 22.97
CA GLY A 73 -36.19 -0.45 21.68
C GLY A 73 -35.11 0.40 21.04
N SER A 74 -34.50 1.31 21.79
CA SER A 74 -33.40 2.15 21.29
C SER A 74 -32.13 1.36 20.99
N ALA A 75 -31.84 0.28 21.75
CA ALA A 75 -30.72 -0.60 21.45
C ALA A 75 -30.94 -1.39 20.14
N ILE A 76 -32.15 -1.90 19.92
CA ILE A 76 -32.52 -2.63 18.70
C ILE A 76 -32.48 -1.70 17.49
N THR A 77 -33.02 -0.48 17.58
CA THR A 77 -33.00 0.47 16.46
C THR A 77 -31.57 0.88 16.11
N LYS A 78 -30.72 1.14 17.12
CA LYS A 78 -29.29 1.41 16.89
C LYS A 78 -28.57 0.23 16.27
N ALA A 79 -28.78 -0.99 16.77
CA ALA A 79 -28.17 -2.19 16.21
C ALA A 79 -28.61 -2.43 14.75
N THR A 80 -29.88 -2.19 14.44
CA THR A 80 -30.43 -2.30 13.08
C THR A 80 -29.81 -1.24 12.16
N ALA A 81 -29.66 0.00 12.62
CA ALA A 81 -29.02 1.07 11.86
C ALA A 81 -27.54 0.76 11.58
N ILE A 82 -26.79 0.31 12.59
CA ILE A 82 -25.39 -0.08 12.45
C ILE A 82 -25.25 -1.25 11.47
N LYS A 83 -26.13 -2.25 11.56
CA LYS A 83 -26.13 -3.39 10.62
C LYS A 83 -26.38 -2.91 9.19
N ALA A 84 -27.40 -2.07 8.97
CA ALA A 84 -27.70 -1.55 7.64
C ALA A 84 -26.54 -0.72 7.06
N GLU A 85 -25.84 0.04 7.90
CA GLU A 85 -24.64 0.78 7.48
C GLU A 85 -23.48 -0.16 7.13
N ALA A 86 -23.23 -1.19 7.94
CA ALA A 86 -22.21 -2.19 7.67
C ALA A 86 -22.50 -2.98 6.37
N ASP A 87 -23.75 -3.39 6.16
CA ASP A 87 -24.19 -4.08 4.94
C ASP A 87 -24.00 -3.18 3.70
N LYS A 88 -24.26 -1.87 3.82
CA LYS A 88 -23.98 -0.91 2.76
C LYS A 88 -22.48 -0.76 2.48
N GLN A 89 -21.66 -0.64 3.52
CA GLN A 89 -20.21 -0.55 3.37
C GLN A 89 -19.62 -1.82 2.73
N LEU A 90 -20.15 -2.99 3.09
CA LEU A 90 -19.78 -4.27 2.50
C LEU A 90 -20.11 -4.29 1.00
N ALA A 91 -21.34 -3.92 0.62
CA ALA A 91 -21.74 -3.86 -0.78
C ALA A 91 -20.87 -2.88 -1.59
N ASP A 92 -20.59 -1.69 -1.03
CA ASP A 92 -19.70 -0.72 -1.67
C ASP A 92 -18.27 -1.26 -1.83
N ALA A 93 -17.76 -1.99 -0.84
CA ALA A 93 -16.44 -2.61 -0.88
C ALA A 93 -16.38 -3.74 -1.93
N GLU A 94 -17.40 -4.59 -2.01
CA GLU A 94 -17.51 -5.66 -3.01
C GLU A 94 -17.52 -5.09 -4.43
N VAL A 95 -18.29 -4.03 -4.67
CA VAL A 95 -18.31 -3.34 -5.98
C VAL A 95 -16.93 -2.77 -6.32
N ARG A 96 -16.24 -2.15 -5.34
CA ARG A 96 -14.88 -1.64 -5.55
C ARG A 96 -13.88 -2.77 -5.84
N LEU A 97 -13.99 -3.89 -5.15
CA LEU A 97 -13.12 -5.05 -5.38
C LEU A 97 -13.32 -5.63 -6.79
N ALA A 98 -14.58 -5.81 -7.21
CA ALA A 98 -14.88 -6.29 -8.56
C ALA A 98 -14.32 -5.33 -9.64
N ARG A 99 -14.45 -4.02 -9.43
CA ARG A 99 -13.88 -3.02 -10.32
C ARG A 99 -12.34 -3.05 -10.33
N LEU A 100 -11.70 -3.21 -9.18
CA LEU A 100 -10.24 -3.32 -9.08
C LEU A 100 -9.71 -4.56 -9.82
N GLU A 101 -10.41 -5.69 -9.74
CA GLU A 101 -10.02 -6.89 -10.49
C GLU A 101 -10.04 -6.64 -12.01
N GLN A 102 -11.07 -5.95 -12.50
CA GLN A 102 -11.15 -5.53 -13.90
C GLN A 102 -10.03 -4.55 -14.28
N GLU A 103 -9.81 -3.50 -13.48
CA GLU A 103 -8.75 -2.52 -13.73
C GLU A 103 -7.36 -3.17 -13.73
N VAL A 104 -7.11 -4.13 -12.85
CA VAL A 104 -5.86 -4.90 -12.82
C VAL A 104 -5.71 -5.79 -14.06
N ALA A 105 -6.78 -6.42 -14.52
CA ALA A 105 -6.76 -7.23 -15.74
C ALA A 105 -6.46 -6.36 -16.97
N GLU A 106 -7.11 -5.20 -17.08
CA GLU A 106 -6.87 -4.22 -18.15
C GLU A 106 -5.43 -3.70 -18.10
N LEU A 107 -4.94 -3.31 -16.91
CA LEU A 107 -3.56 -2.84 -16.74
C LEU A 107 -2.53 -3.90 -17.15
N ARG A 108 -2.75 -5.17 -16.79
CA ARG A 108 -1.87 -6.27 -17.21
C ARG A 108 -1.89 -6.47 -18.72
N ALA A 109 -3.06 -6.42 -19.34
CA ALA A 109 -3.18 -6.55 -20.80
C ALA A 109 -2.47 -5.40 -21.53
N HIS A 110 -2.63 -4.17 -21.04
CA HIS A 110 -1.93 -2.99 -21.55
C HIS A 110 -0.41 -3.13 -21.39
N ALA A 111 0.06 -3.49 -20.19
CA ALA A 111 1.48 -3.66 -19.91
C ALA A 111 2.12 -4.75 -20.78
N GLN A 112 1.43 -5.86 -21.03
CA GLN A 112 1.92 -6.93 -21.92
C GLN A 112 2.03 -6.45 -23.37
N LYS A 113 1.04 -5.69 -23.85
CA LYS A 113 1.06 -5.12 -25.20
C LYS A 113 2.19 -4.10 -25.37
N GLU A 114 2.37 -3.21 -24.39
CA GLU A 114 3.46 -2.24 -24.39
C GLU A 114 4.82 -2.93 -24.33
N ALA A 115 4.99 -3.91 -23.45
CA ALA A 115 6.24 -4.68 -23.34
C ALA A 115 6.60 -5.40 -24.65
N ALA A 116 5.61 -5.96 -25.36
CA ALA A 116 5.85 -6.57 -26.66
C ALA A 116 6.29 -5.54 -27.71
N ALA A 117 5.59 -4.40 -27.78
CA ALA A 117 5.92 -3.32 -28.70
C ALA A 117 7.31 -2.72 -28.43
N ASP A 118 7.66 -2.51 -27.16
CA ASP A 118 8.97 -2.02 -26.76
C ASP A 118 10.08 -3.04 -27.05
N ALA A 119 9.83 -4.33 -26.82
CA ALA A 119 10.79 -5.38 -27.16
C ALA A 119 11.09 -5.38 -28.66
N ASP A 120 10.07 -5.21 -29.51
CA ASP A 120 10.26 -5.14 -30.97
C ASP A 120 10.99 -3.87 -31.39
N ARG A 121 10.65 -2.72 -30.80
CA ARG A 121 11.36 -1.45 -31.03
C ARG A 121 12.83 -1.54 -30.63
N ILE A 122 13.14 -2.12 -29.47
CA ILE A 122 14.51 -2.32 -28.99
C ILE A 122 15.28 -3.26 -29.93
N ARG A 123 14.67 -4.36 -30.38
CA ARG A 123 15.29 -5.26 -31.35
C ARG A 123 15.63 -4.55 -32.65
N GLU A 124 14.73 -3.71 -33.16
CA GLU A 124 14.96 -3.01 -34.41
C GLU A 124 16.06 -1.95 -34.28
N MET A 125 16.05 -1.18 -33.20
CA MET A 125 17.15 -0.25 -32.89
C MET A 125 18.48 -0.98 -32.76
N ALA A 126 18.52 -2.12 -32.05
CA ALA A 126 19.73 -2.90 -31.87
C ALA A 126 20.27 -3.47 -33.20
N LYS A 127 19.40 -3.90 -34.12
CA LYS A 127 19.80 -4.34 -35.47
C LYS A 127 20.39 -3.18 -36.27
N SER A 128 19.70 -2.04 -36.30
CA SER A 128 20.19 -0.84 -36.97
C SER A 128 21.55 -0.40 -36.42
N ASP A 129 21.71 -0.39 -35.09
CA ASP A 129 22.96 -0.01 -34.45
C ASP A 129 24.08 -1.01 -34.75
N ALA A 130 23.78 -2.32 -34.73
CA ALA A 130 24.74 -3.35 -35.12
C ALA A 130 25.20 -3.19 -36.58
N GLU A 131 24.27 -2.88 -37.49
CA GLU A 131 24.61 -2.61 -38.89
C GLU A 131 25.50 -1.38 -39.02
N ARG A 132 25.14 -0.27 -38.37
CA ARG A 132 25.95 0.96 -38.36
C ARG A 132 27.36 0.73 -37.81
N ILE A 133 27.48 0.00 -36.71
CA ILE A 133 28.77 -0.39 -36.12
C ILE A 133 29.56 -1.24 -37.12
N SER A 134 28.93 -2.21 -37.78
CA SER A 134 29.62 -3.07 -38.75
C SER A 134 30.15 -2.29 -39.95
N VAL A 135 29.40 -1.29 -40.44
CA VAL A 135 29.81 -0.42 -41.55
C VAL A 135 30.97 0.47 -41.12
N ALA A 136 30.87 1.09 -39.93
CA ALA A 136 31.93 1.93 -39.38
C ALA A 136 33.23 1.12 -39.17
N ALA A 137 33.13 -0.08 -38.60
CA ALA A 137 34.28 -0.96 -38.38
C ALA A 137 34.96 -1.36 -39.69
N LYS A 138 34.19 -1.71 -40.75
CA LYS A 138 34.75 -1.99 -42.08
C LYS A 138 35.48 -0.78 -42.65
N ALA A 139 34.89 0.41 -42.57
CA ALA A 139 35.51 1.63 -43.06
C ALA A 139 36.81 1.95 -42.31
N GLU A 140 36.85 1.69 -41.00
CA GLU A 140 38.04 1.88 -40.17
C GLU A 140 39.15 0.86 -40.50
N ILE A 141 38.78 -0.41 -40.69
CA ILE A 141 39.71 -1.46 -41.15
C ILE A 141 40.32 -1.09 -42.50
N ASP A 142 39.51 -0.68 -43.47
CA ASP A 142 39.99 -0.29 -44.80
C ASP A 142 40.93 0.92 -44.73
N ALA A 143 40.63 1.90 -43.85
CA ALA A 143 41.49 3.05 -43.63
C ALA A 143 42.82 2.65 -42.99
N ALA A 144 42.79 1.80 -41.97
CA ALA A 144 43.98 1.27 -41.30
C ALA A 144 44.84 0.43 -42.25
N GLU A 145 44.23 -0.40 -43.09
CA GLU A 145 44.94 -1.19 -44.10
C GLU A 145 45.65 -0.30 -45.11
N ARG A 146 44.98 0.74 -45.61
CA ARG A 146 45.61 1.73 -46.51
C ARG A 146 46.79 2.43 -45.85
N ALA A 147 46.64 2.84 -44.59
CA ALA A 147 47.71 3.49 -43.84
C ALA A 147 48.92 2.55 -43.66
N ALA A 148 48.67 1.31 -43.21
CA ALA A 148 49.71 0.30 -43.03
C ALA A 148 50.44 -0.03 -44.34
N ARG A 149 49.73 -0.11 -45.47
CA ARG A 149 50.33 -0.32 -46.79
C ARG A 149 51.26 0.82 -47.20
N ILE A 150 50.89 2.07 -46.91
CA ILE A 150 51.73 3.24 -47.19
C ILE A 150 52.98 3.20 -46.31
N GLU A 151 52.84 2.91 -45.03
CA GLU A 151 53.95 2.79 -44.09
C GLU A 151 54.94 1.69 -44.50
N LEU A 152 54.45 0.50 -44.86
CA LEU A 152 55.28 -0.60 -45.35
C LEU A 152 56.04 -0.24 -46.63
N LYS A 153 55.39 0.46 -47.57
CA LYS A 153 56.06 0.94 -48.79
C LYS A 153 57.17 1.94 -48.47
N ALA A 154 56.91 2.88 -47.56
CA ALA A 154 57.91 3.85 -47.13
C ALA A 154 59.12 3.17 -46.46
N LEU A 155 58.87 2.19 -45.59
CA LEU A 155 59.91 1.40 -44.94
C LEU A 155 60.73 0.58 -45.96
N ALA A 156 60.06 -0.08 -46.90
CA ALA A 156 60.73 -0.84 -47.96
C ALA A 156 61.59 0.06 -48.86
N ALA A 157 61.08 1.24 -49.24
CA ALA A 157 61.84 2.22 -50.01
C ALA A 157 63.07 2.70 -49.25
N LYS A 158 62.93 2.98 -47.94
CA LYS A 158 64.05 3.37 -47.08
C LYS A 158 65.11 2.26 -47.02
N LEU A 159 64.72 1.02 -46.73
CA LEU A 159 65.64 -0.12 -46.68
C LEU A 159 66.35 -0.37 -48.02
N ALA A 160 65.66 -0.16 -49.15
CA ALA A 160 66.24 -0.27 -50.47
C ALA A 160 67.30 0.82 -50.72
N VAL A 161 67.03 2.07 -50.34
CA VAL A 161 68.00 3.18 -50.43
C VAL A 161 69.20 2.93 -49.53
N ASP A 162 68.98 2.58 -48.26
CA ASP A 162 70.05 2.27 -47.30
C ASP A 162 70.92 1.10 -47.81
N GLY A 163 70.31 0.08 -48.40
CA GLY A 163 71.00 -1.05 -49.01
C GLY A 163 71.80 -0.66 -50.26
N ALA A 164 71.24 0.17 -51.13
CA ALA A 164 71.93 0.68 -52.32
C ALA A 164 73.12 1.57 -51.95
N GLU A 165 72.98 2.42 -50.93
CA GLU A 165 74.08 3.23 -50.39
C GLU A 165 75.20 2.34 -49.85
N SER A 166 74.88 1.30 -49.07
CA SER A 166 75.87 0.35 -48.57
C SER A 166 76.61 -0.39 -49.67
N LEU A 167 75.92 -0.78 -50.76
CA LEU A 167 76.54 -1.41 -51.92
C LEU A 167 77.44 -0.44 -52.69
N LEU A 168 76.98 0.79 -52.94
CA LEU A 168 77.73 1.82 -53.64
C LEU A 168 79.01 2.20 -52.88
N ALA A 169 78.93 2.33 -51.55
CA ALA A 169 80.07 2.58 -50.69
C ALA A 169 81.15 1.47 -50.80
N LYS A 170 80.74 0.22 -51.03
CA LYS A 170 81.67 -0.91 -51.23
C LYS A 170 82.27 -0.97 -52.65
N GLN A 171 81.56 -0.43 -53.65
CA GLN A 171 81.97 -0.50 -55.07
C GLN A 171 82.66 0.79 -55.58
N LEU A 172 82.64 1.87 -54.79
CA LEU A 172 83.31 3.13 -55.10
C LEU A 172 84.83 2.97 -55.13
N THR A 173 85.35 2.73 -56.34
CA THR A 173 86.79 2.75 -56.67
C THR A 173 87.12 3.99 -57.51
N MET A 174 88.40 4.40 -57.57
CA MET A 174 88.81 5.58 -58.35
C MET A 174 88.43 5.48 -59.83
N GLN A 175 88.51 4.28 -60.41
CA GLN A 175 88.12 4.04 -61.81
C GLN A 175 86.61 4.21 -62.04
N THR A 176 85.78 3.80 -61.07
CA THR A 176 84.33 4.00 -61.13
C THR A 176 83.98 5.49 -61.07
N GLN A 177 84.66 6.25 -60.20
CA GLN A 177 84.50 7.69 -60.05
C GLN A 177 84.82 8.46 -61.34
N GLU A 178 85.91 8.11 -62.02
CA GLU A 178 86.32 8.72 -63.29
C GLU A 178 85.32 8.42 -64.44
N SER A 179 84.76 7.21 -64.46
CA SER A 179 83.70 6.83 -65.42
C SER A 179 82.38 7.59 -65.18
N LEU A 180 82.04 7.88 -63.92
CA LEU A 180 80.84 8.64 -63.57
C LEU A 180 80.96 10.11 -63.98
N VAL A 181 82.13 10.72 -63.77
CA VAL A 181 82.39 12.11 -64.16
C VAL A 181 82.35 12.26 -65.68
N SER A 182 83.03 11.36 -66.42
CA SER A 182 83.01 11.39 -67.89
C SER A 182 81.61 11.13 -68.46
N GLY A 183 80.83 10.23 -67.86
CA GLY A 183 79.43 10.00 -68.21
C GLY A 183 78.53 11.22 -67.96
N PHE A 184 78.69 11.91 -66.82
CA PHE A 184 77.94 13.11 -66.49
C PHE A 184 78.24 14.26 -67.46
N VAL A 185 79.52 14.54 -67.74
CA VAL A 185 79.93 15.55 -68.72
C VAL A 185 79.32 15.26 -70.10
N LYS A 186 79.33 13.99 -70.53
CA LYS A 186 78.71 13.58 -71.79
C LYS A 186 77.18 13.77 -71.81
N SER A 187 76.50 13.58 -70.68
CA SER A 187 75.05 13.81 -70.56
C SER A 187 74.65 15.28 -70.58
N LEU A 188 75.54 16.17 -70.15
CA LEU A 188 75.36 17.62 -70.23
C LEU A 188 75.55 18.12 -71.67
N ASP A 189 76.51 17.53 -72.39
CA ASP A 189 76.77 17.85 -73.79
C ASP A 189 75.66 17.33 -74.74
N GLY A 190 74.90 16.32 -74.31
CA GLY A 190 73.80 15.70 -75.08
C GLY A 190 72.41 16.31 -74.86
N ARG A 191 72.25 17.37 -74.05
CA ARG A 191 70.99 18.12 -73.91
C ARG A 191 71.09 19.42 -74.71
N PRO A 192 70.64 19.46 -75.98
CA PRO A 192 70.39 20.73 -76.65
C PRO A 192 69.24 21.43 -75.90
N ASN A 193 69.40 22.74 -75.67
CA ASN A 193 68.33 23.60 -75.13
C ASN A 193 67.02 23.45 -75.90
#